data_AF-A0A535IDD3-F1
#
_entry.id   AF-A0A535IDD3-F1
#
_cell.length_a   1.000
_cell.length_b   1.000
_cell.length_c   1.000
_cell.angle_alpha   90.00
_cell.angle_beta   90.00
_cell.angle_gamma   90.00
#
_symmetry.space_group_name_H-M   'P 1'
#
loop_
_entity.id
_entity.type
_entity.pdbx_description
1 polymer ?
#
loop_
_entity_poly.entity_id
_entity_poly.type
_entity_poly.pdbx_seq_one_letter_code
_entity_poly.pdbx_strand_id
1 'polypeptide(L)'
;METALPTPTSATASPAAATAAPEPSPTSEPAPTLSTAPTVVVPECRQPLPQGGLIALCPDGAMLWLDGSLSREEQAAIAAQVEDDLAAVQREFKWTLRTRAVIHVRAGRDGYVDTLRSVFGYGGATAEYIADNSVAFFEPSLRTIAVNWDEIRDRKPIAAIRHELTHVVTLEACAPRCDLVPAWFNEGEARLQETTVGAEWRLVRVRYEAASMLATATLLPLTTLWTQAQWNAYGDWMGYYKYQEAARAIELIKEDVGPDAIPKIYARMRAGDDVPRAYAALSGRSWASFVGGLDARIAAGVAAPRGIVTVAPGADGTGLSYLLYGFPAEANVTLRIRSHAVDQTQEVAVSPQGALFGSIDNTYPQGEYTITAAIGADTVAAVTAVKRGGRLMQEDFEFPYTSLYR
;
A
#
# COMPACT_ATOMS: atom_id res chain seq x y z
N MET A 1 -42.13 61.16 10.47
CA MET A 1 -43.40 61.73 9.97
C MET A 1 -43.96 60.73 8.97
N GLU A 2 -44.58 59.66 9.41
CA GLU A 2 -45.95 59.57 9.98
C GLU A 2 -47.03 59.75 8.91
N THR A 3 -47.61 58.64 8.47
CA THR A 3 -49.08 58.44 8.49
C THR A 3 -49.42 56.98 8.17
N ALA A 4 -50.44 56.47 8.86
CA ALA A 4 -50.86 55.08 8.93
C ALA A 4 -52.20 54.83 8.23
N LEU A 5 -52.35 53.59 7.71
CA LEU A 5 -53.54 52.70 7.60
C LEU A 5 -54.85 53.20 6.95
N PRO A 6 -55.56 52.30 6.21
CA PRO A 6 -56.58 51.46 6.85
C PRO A 6 -56.70 50.01 6.29
N THR A 7 -57.20 49.11 7.14
CA THR A 7 -57.77 47.78 6.78
C THR A 7 -59.22 47.95 6.30
N PRO A 8 -59.76 47.09 5.41
CA PRO A 8 -60.56 45.96 5.91
C PRO A 8 -60.58 44.67 5.06
N THR A 9 -60.83 43.59 5.79
CA THR A 9 -61.48 42.29 5.54
C THR A 9 -62.09 41.99 4.15
N SER A 10 -61.76 40.82 3.60
CA SER A 10 -62.75 39.90 2.99
C SER A 10 -62.20 38.47 2.98
N ALA A 11 -62.93 37.58 3.63
CA ALA A 11 -62.69 36.17 3.72
C ALA A 11 -63.33 35.43 2.54
N THR A 12 -62.65 34.41 2.01
CA THR A 12 -63.33 33.26 1.40
C THR A 12 -62.61 31.98 1.82
N ALA A 13 -63.41 31.01 2.21
CA ALA A 13 -63.06 29.83 2.98
C ALA A 13 -62.39 28.71 2.16
N SER A 14 -61.36 28.09 2.78
CA SER A 14 -61.20 26.66 3.14
C SER A 14 -61.75 25.53 2.23
N PRO A 15 -61.11 24.34 2.18
CA PRO A 15 -61.26 23.43 3.32
C PRO A 15 -60.06 22.55 3.72
N ALA A 16 -60.17 22.13 4.99
CA ALA A 16 -59.82 20.83 5.57
C ALA A 16 -58.36 20.55 5.93
N ALA A 17 -58.08 20.79 7.22
CA ALA A 17 -57.12 20.03 8.00
C ALA A 17 -57.55 18.55 8.09
N ALA A 18 -56.61 17.64 7.79
CA ALA A 18 -56.70 16.24 8.17
C ALA A 18 -55.64 15.96 9.25
N THR A 19 -56.12 15.37 10.33
CA THR A 19 -55.51 15.00 11.60
C THR A 19 -54.18 14.27 11.45
N ALA A 20 -53.19 14.67 12.25
CA ALA A 20 -51.93 13.96 12.40
C ALA A 20 -52.16 12.54 12.92
N ALA A 21 -51.62 11.54 12.21
CA ALA A 21 -51.50 10.17 12.67
C ALA A 21 -50.25 10.04 13.58
N PRO A 22 -50.28 9.18 14.62
CA PRO A 22 -49.13 8.98 15.49
C PRO A 22 -47.98 8.30 14.74
N GLU A 23 -46.75 8.76 14.98
CA GLU A 23 -45.52 8.11 14.51
C GLU A 23 -45.46 6.64 14.96
N PRO A 24 -45.08 5.70 14.08
CA PRO A 24 -44.83 4.33 14.51
C PRO A 24 -43.58 4.29 15.39
N SER A 25 -43.71 3.72 16.59
CA SER A 25 -42.59 3.38 17.46
C SER A 25 -41.60 2.43 16.75
N PRO A 26 -40.29 2.53 17.03
CA PRO A 26 -39.29 1.71 16.37
C PRO A 26 -39.45 0.25 16.81
N THR A 27 -39.92 -0.60 15.90
CA THR A 27 -39.84 -2.04 16.04
C THR A 27 -38.36 -2.43 15.98
N SER A 28 -37.83 -2.92 17.09
CA SER A 28 -36.50 -3.53 17.17
C SER A 28 -36.41 -4.68 16.16
N GLU A 29 -35.67 -4.46 15.08
CA GLU A 29 -35.34 -5.48 14.09
C GLU A 29 -34.51 -6.57 14.78
N PRO A 30 -34.85 -7.87 14.62
CA PRO A 30 -34.06 -8.93 15.22
C PRO A 30 -32.66 -8.91 14.63
N ALA A 31 -31.65 -8.83 15.49
CA ALA A 31 -30.25 -8.90 15.10
C ALA A 31 -30.04 -10.14 14.20
N PRO A 32 -29.37 -10.01 13.04
CA PRO A 32 -29.07 -11.17 12.22
C PRO A 32 -28.22 -12.13 13.04
N THR A 33 -28.79 -13.28 13.41
CA THR A 33 -28.04 -14.40 13.98
C THR A 33 -26.94 -14.76 12.99
N LEU A 34 -25.69 -14.53 13.39
CA LEU A 34 -24.51 -15.02 12.71
C LEU A 34 -24.61 -16.54 12.63
N SER A 35 -25.03 -17.05 11.47
CA SER A 35 -24.85 -18.46 11.14
C SER A 35 -23.36 -18.74 11.22
N THR A 36 -22.95 -19.66 12.09
CA THR A 36 -21.57 -20.17 12.12
C THR A 36 -21.24 -20.67 10.74
N ALA A 37 -20.40 -19.93 10.01
CA ALA A 37 -19.96 -20.30 8.68
C ALA A 37 -19.40 -21.73 8.72
N PRO A 38 -19.70 -22.58 7.71
CA PRO A 38 -19.11 -23.91 7.65
C PRO A 38 -17.59 -23.79 7.70
N THR A 39 -16.94 -24.65 8.49
CA THR A 39 -15.48 -24.74 8.53
C THR A 39 -15.01 -25.03 7.10
N VAL A 40 -14.41 -24.02 6.47
CA VAL A 40 -13.83 -24.16 5.13
C VAL A 40 -12.59 -25.05 5.30
N VAL A 41 -12.69 -26.30 4.88
CA VAL A 41 -11.54 -27.20 4.82
C VAL A 41 -10.84 -26.95 3.49
N VAL A 42 -9.70 -26.28 3.54
CA VAL A 42 -8.80 -26.22 2.38
C VAL A 42 -8.27 -27.63 2.14
N PRO A 43 -8.38 -28.20 0.92
CA PRO A 43 -7.92 -29.55 0.65
C PRO A 43 -6.46 -29.77 1.07
N GLU A 44 -6.16 -30.95 1.62
CA GLU A 44 -4.79 -31.38 1.91
C GLU A 44 -3.94 -31.29 0.63
N CYS A 45 -2.75 -30.69 0.77
CA CYS A 45 -1.81 -30.60 -0.33
C CYS A 45 -1.13 -31.95 -0.53
N ARG A 46 -1.42 -32.63 -1.65
CA ARG A 46 -0.58 -33.74 -2.09
C ARG A 46 0.55 -33.15 -2.93
N GLN A 47 1.79 -33.22 -2.43
CA GLN A 47 2.96 -32.78 -3.19
C GLN A 47 2.97 -33.51 -4.55
N PRO A 48 2.77 -32.79 -5.67
CA PRO A 48 2.93 -33.36 -6.98
C PRO A 48 4.39 -33.79 -7.18
N LEU A 49 4.61 -34.75 -8.07
CA LEU A 49 5.97 -35.08 -8.51
C LEU A 49 6.64 -33.84 -9.13
N PRO A 50 7.96 -33.63 -8.93
CA PRO A 50 8.71 -32.59 -9.62
C PRO A 50 8.45 -32.60 -11.13
N GLN A 51 8.25 -31.42 -11.73
CA GLN A 51 8.01 -31.26 -13.16
C GLN A 51 8.99 -30.24 -13.75
N GLY A 52 9.65 -30.59 -14.85
CA GLY A 52 10.45 -29.63 -15.62
C GLY A 52 11.53 -28.90 -14.82
N GLY A 53 12.18 -29.58 -13.86
CA GLY A 53 13.19 -28.97 -12.99
C GLY A 53 12.63 -28.15 -11.82
N LEU A 54 11.31 -28.13 -11.62
CA LEU A 54 10.65 -27.49 -10.48
C LEU A 54 10.41 -28.47 -9.34
N ILE A 55 10.58 -27.98 -8.12
CA ILE A 55 10.27 -28.64 -6.86
C ILE A 55 8.94 -28.12 -6.35
N ALA A 56 8.04 -29.01 -5.92
CA ALA A 56 6.78 -28.63 -5.32
C ALA A 56 6.85 -28.63 -3.79
N LEU A 57 6.51 -27.50 -3.15
CA LEU A 57 6.32 -27.40 -1.70
C LEU A 57 4.88 -27.01 -1.37
N CYS A 58 4.43 -27.41 -0.18
CA CYS A 58 3.04 -27.30 0.24
C CYS A 58 2.92 -26.64 1.63
N PRO A 59 3.34 -25.38 1.81
CA PRO A 59 3.06 -24.67 3.06
C PRO A 59 1.53 -24.50 3.26
N ASP A 60 1.14 -24.15 4.49
CA ASP A 60 -0.27 -24.03 4.83
C ASP A 60 -0.98 -22.97 3.96
N GLY A 61 -2.12 -23.37 3.37
CA GLY A 61 -2.91 -22.52 2.48
C GLY A 61 -2.33 -22.24 1.09
N ALA A 62 -1.14 -22.75 0.74
CA ALA A 62 -0.51 -22.49 -0.56
C ALA A 62 0.08 -23.75 -1.23
N MET A 63 0.47 -23.61 -2.49
CA MET A 63 1.24 -24.53 -3.32
C MET A 63 2.37 -23.73 -3.98
N LEU A 64 3.61 -24.16 -3.79
CA LEU A 64 4.79 -23.53 -4.34
C LEU A 64 5.42 -24.42 -5.41
N TRP A 65 5.73 -23.82 -6.55
CA TRP A 65 6.57 -24.39 -7.60
C TRP A 65 7.88 -23.63 -7.65
N LEU A 66 8.91 -24.19 -7.04
CA LEU A 66 10.22 -23.58 -6.87
C LEU A 66 11.20 -24.08 -7.92
N ASP A 67 12.04 -23.20 -8.46
CA ASP A 67 13.16 -23.60 -9.29
C ASP A 67 14.11 -24.55 -8.54
N GLY A 68 14.40 -25.71 -9.11
CA GLY A 68 15.23 -26.74 -8.47
C GLY A 68 16.69 -26.33 -8.25
N SER A 69 17.13 -25.23 -8.87
CA SER A 69 18.45 -24.64 -8.65
C SER A 69 18.56 -23.84 -7.34
N LEU A 70 17.44 -23.47 -6.70
CA LEU A 70 17.43 -22.80 -5.41
C LEU A 70 18.03 -23.71 -4.32
N SER A 71 18.80 -23.14 -3.41
CA SER A 71 19.31 -23.89 -2.26
C SER A 71 18.17 -24.36 -1.34
N ARG A 72 18.41 -25.42 -0.55
CA ARG A 72 17.41 -25.89 0.43
C ARG A 72 17.05 -24.82 1.47
N GLU A 73 18.00 -23.97 1.81
CA GLU A 73 17.79 -22.86 2.75
C GLU A 73 16.85 -21.81 2.15
N GLU A 74 17.08 -21.42 0.89
CA GLU A 74 16.18 -20.51 0.17
C GLU A 74 14.79 -21.12 0.03
N GLN A 75 14.68 -22.40 -0.34
CA GLN A 75 13.40 -23.09 -0.46
C GLN A 75 12.61 -23.07 0.86
N ALA A 76 13.27 -23.34 1.99
CA ALA A 76 12.66 -23.29 3.31
C ALA A 76 12.27 -21.85 3.72
N ALA A 77 13.13 -20.87 3.44
CA ALA A 77 12.86 -19.46 3.73
C ALA A 77 11.67 -18.92 2.92
N ILE A 78 11.57 -19.28 1.63
CA ILE A 78 10.43 -18.93 0.77
C ILE A 78 9.15 -19.56 1.31
N ALA A 79 9.18 -20.85 1.67
CA ALA A 79 8.01 -21.55 2.19
C ALA A 79 7.50 -20.94 3.50
N ALA A 80 8.40 -20.69 4.45
CA ALA A 80 8.07 -20.06 5.73
C ALA A 80 7.51 -18.65 5.52
N GLN A 81 8.16 -17.85 4.65
CA GLN A 81 7.67 -16.51 4.35
C GLN A 81 6.27 -16.54 3.72
N VAL A 82 5.99 -17.44 2.77
CA VAL A 82 4.66 -17.52 2.15
C VAL A 82 3.59 -17.89 3.18
N GLU A 83 3.90 -18.78 4.12
CA GLU A 83 2.97 -19.17 5.18
C GLU A 83 2.63 -17.97 6.08
N ASP A 84 3.65 -17.26 6.57
CA ASP A 84 3.48 -16.03 7.35
C ASP A 84 2.79 -14.92 6.54
N ASP A 85 3.11 -14.85 5.25
CA ASP A 85 2.58 -13.87 4.32
C ASP A 85 1.10 -14.10 3.99
N LEU A 86 0.70 -15.35 3.84
CA LEU A 86 -0.70 -15.69 3.64
C LEU A 86 -1.49 -15.54 4.96
N ALA A 87 -0.91 -15.97 6.09
CA ALA A 87 -1.58 -15.92 7.39
C ALA A 87 -1.94 -14.48 7.81
N ALA A 88 -1.05 -13.50 7.65
CA ALA A 88 -1.40 -12.11 8.03
C ALA A 88 -2.38 -11.44 7.06
N VAL A 89 -2.33 -11.71 5.75
CA VAL A 89 -3.30 -11.17 4.80
C VAL A 89 -4.70 -11.72 5.11
N GLN A 90 -4.82 -13.03 5.29
CA GLN A 90 -6.09 -13.66 5.66
C GLN A 90 -6.65 -13.12 6.98
N ARG A 91 -5.76 -12.79 7.94
CA ARG A 91 -6.15 -12.19 9.23
C ARG A 91 -6.69 -10.77 9.06
N GLU A 92 -6.04 -9.92 8.27
CA GLU A 92 -6.55 -8.57 7.96
C GLU A 92 -7.94 -8.66 7.32
N PHE A 93 -8.07 -9.49 6.30
CA PHE A 93 -9.31 -9.64 5.54
C PHE A 93 -10.39 -10.42 6.29
N LYS A 94 -10.06 -11.00 7.46
CA LYS A 94 -10.86 -12.01 8.18
C LYS A 94 -11.45 -13.05 7.22
N TRP A 95 -10.62 -13.50 6.29
CA TRP A 95 -11.00 -14.35 5.19
C TRP A 95 -10.01 -15.49 5.03
N THR A 96 -10.48 -16.72 5.15
CA THR A 96 -9.69 -17.91 4.83
C THR A 96 -9.95 -18.28 3.37
N LEU A 97 -8.88 -18.46 2.59
CA LEU A 97 -8.97 -18.92 1.23
C LEU A 97 -9.70 -20.26 1.16
N ARG A 98 -10.56 -20.45 0.16
CA ARG A 98 -11.19 -21.75 -0.12
C ARG A 98 -10.33 -22.60 -1.04
N THR A 99 -9.46 -21.96 -1.80
CA THR A 99 -8.50 -22.59 -2.72
C THR A 99 -7.08 -22.19 -2.35
N ARG A 100 -6.12 -23.11 -2.54
CA ARG A 100 -4.71 -22.80 -2.24
C ARG A 100 -4.21 -21.71 -3.18
N ALA A 101 -3.43 -20.77 -2.64
CA ALA A 101 -2.65 -19.87 -3.47
C ALA A 101 -1.60 -20.67 -4.25
N VAL A 102 -1.46 -20.44 -5.56
CA VAL A 102 -0.43 -21.08 -6.38
C VAL A 102 0.65 -20.06 -6.68
N ILE A 103 1.91 -20.40 -6.38
CA ILE A 103 3.04 -19.48 -6.54
C ILE A 103 4.18 -20.19 -7.26
N HIS A 104 4.63 -19.63 -8.37
CA HIS A 104 5.83 -20.05 -9.08
C HIS A 104 6.98 -19.12 -8.72
N VAL A 105 8.03 -19.65 -8.10
CA VAL A 105 9.22 -18.88 -7.75
C VAL A 105 10.38 -19.35 -8.61
N ARG A 106 10.92 -18.43 -9.40
CA ARG A 106 12.00 -18.71 -10.35
C ARG A 106 13.29 -18.12 -9.83
N ALA A 107 14.39 -18.85 -9.99
CA ALA A 107 15.67 -18.46 -9.42
C ALA A 107 16.17 -17.13 -10.00
N GLY A 108 15.88 -16.85 -11.27
CA GLY A 108 16.22 -15.59 -11.93
C GLY A 108 15.25 -15.21 -13.05
N ARG A 109 15.57 -14.11 -13.72
CA ARG A 109 14.70 -13.45 -14.70
C ARG A 109 14.23 -14.35 -15.84
N ASP A 110 15.12 -15.09 -16.48
CA ASP A 110 14.76 -15.93 -17.64
C ASP A 110 13.67 -16.95 -17.27
N GLY A 111 13.80 -17.56 -16.10
CA GLY A 111 12.78 -18.45 -15.57
C GLY A 111 11.47 -17.72 -15.30
N TYR A 112 11.52 -16.51 -14.75
CA TYR A 112 10.33 -15.69 -14.52
C TYR A 112 9.60 -15.38 -15.83
N VAL A 113 10.32 -14.94 -16.88
CA VAL A 113 9.76 -14.73 -18.23
C VAL A 113 9.16 -16.00 -18.80
N ASP A 114 9.85 -17.14 -18.66
CA ASP A 114 9.33 -18.43 -19.11
C ASP A 114 8.03 -18.82 -18.40
N THR A 115 7.90 -18.53 -17.10
CA THR A 115 6.65 -18.75 -16.36
C THR A 115 5.53 -17.86 -16.89
N LEU A 116 5.78 -16.57 -17.13
CA LEU A 116 4.80 -15.65 -17.73
C LEU A 116 4.31 -16.15 -19.10
N ARG A 117 5.20 -16.75 -19.89
CA ARG A 117 4.85 -17.28 -21.23
C ARG A 117 4.13 -18.62 -21.17
N SER A 118 4.71 -19.59 -20.46
CA SER A 118 4.26 -20.99 -20.49
C SER A 118 3.11 -21.29 -19.54
N VAL A 119 3.06 -20.61 -18.39
CA VAL A 119 1.99 -20.78 -17.39
C VAL A 119 0.91 -19.74 -17.60
N PHE A 120 1.27 -18.46 -17.74
CA PHE A 120 0.27 -17.39 -17.87
C PHE A 120 -0.20 -17.17 -19.31
N GLY A 121 0.49 -17.74 -20.30
CA GLY A 121 0.08 -17.69 -21.71
C GLY A 121 0.36 -16.34 -22.38
N TYR A 122 1.17 -15.48 -21.77
CA TYR A 122 1.51 -14.18 -22.35
C TYR A 122 2.40 -14.31 -23.59
N GLY A 123 2.17 -13.44 -24.57
CA GLY A 123 3.08 -13.29 -25.72
C GLY A 123 4.46 -12.80 -25.28
N GLY A 124 5.51 -13.08 -26.06
CA GLY A 124 6.90 -12.78 -25.69
C GLY A 124 7.12 -11.31 -25.29
N ALA A 125 6.65 -10.36 -26.10
CA ALA A 125 6.79 -8.93 -25.80
C ALA A 125 6.07 -8.51 -24.49
N THR A 126 4.90 -9.07 -24.22
CA THR A 126 4.16 -8.79 -22.98
C THR A 126 4.85 -9.40 -21.77
N ALA A 127 5.36 -10.62 -21.88
CA ALA A 127 6.10 -11.27 -20.80
C ALA A 127 7.38 -10.51 -20.44
N GLU A 128 8.16 -10.05 -21.45
CA GLU A 128 9.34 -9.22 -21.23
C GLU A 128 8.98 -7.88 -20.59
N TYR A 129 7.92 -7.22 -21.07
CA TYR A 129 7.45 -5.97 -20.49
C TYR A 129 7.06 -6.14 -19.01
N ILE A 130 6.33 -7.20 -18.66
CA ILE A 130 5.99 -7.49 -17.25
C ILE A 130 7.28 -7.74 -16.45
N ALA A 131 8.23 -8.51 -16.99
CA ALA A 131 9.49 -8.80 -16.31
C ALA A 131 10.38 -7.58 -16.10
N ASP A 132 10.33 -6.59 -16.98
CA ASP A 132 11.04 -5.32 -16.84
C ASP A 132 10.43 -4.39 -15.79
N ASN A 133 9.13 -4.55 -15.50
CA ASN A 133 8.38 -3.61 -14.67
C ASN A 133 7.86 -4.21 -13.36
N SER A 134 8.08 -5.51 -13.13
CA SER A 134 7.61 -6.21 -11.94
C SER A 134 8.57 -7.33 -11.52
N VAL A 135 8.75 -7.49 -10.22
CA VAL A 135 9.56 -8.57 -9.61
C VAL A 135 8.71 -9.74 -9.13
N ALA A 136 7.40 -9.50 -9.01
CA ALA A 136 6.38 -10.50 -8.77
C ALA A 136 5.10 -10.03 -9.49
N PHE A 137 4.25 -10.97 -9.90
CA PHE A 137 3.03 -10.67 -10.64
C PHE A 137 1.95 -11.71 -10.36
N PHE A 138 0.77 -11.25 -9.98
CA PHE A 138 -0.44 -12.04 -9.85
C PHE A 138 -1.27 -12.03 -11.16
N GLU A 139 -1.59 -13.22 -11.68
CA GLU A 139 -2.51 -13.42 -12.80
C GLU A 139 -3.92 -13.78 -12.27
N PRO A 140 -4.90 -12.86 -12.32
CA PRO A 140 -6.22 -13.08 -11.72
C PRO A 140 -7.02 -14.22 -12.34
N SER A 141 -6.90 -14.46 -13.64
CA SER A 141 -7.66 -15.50 -14.34
C SER A 141 -7.23 -16.91 -13.93
N LEU A 142 -5.95 -17.07 -13.59
CA LEU A 142 -5.36 -18.34 -13.15
C LEU A 142 -5.28 -18.45 -11.63
N ARG A 143 -5.40 -17.33 -10.90
CA ARG A 143 -5.15 -17.21 -9.46
C ARG A 143 -3.74 -17.64 -9.07
N THR A 144 -2.77 -17.29 -9.91
CA THR A 144 -1.39 -17.75 -9.78
C THR A 144 -0.45 -16.56 -9.69
N ILE A 145 0.54 -16.65 -8.81
CA ILE A 145 1.59 -15.67 -8.63
C ILE A 145 2.87 -16.20 -9.29
N ALA A 146 3.60 -15.34 -10.00
CA ALA A 146 4.96 -15.60 -10.44
C ALA A 146 5.92 -14.66 -9.67
N VAL A 147 7.10 -15.14 -9.30
CA VAL A 147 8.09 -14.40 -8.52
C VAL A 147 9.49 -14.59 -9.11
N ASN A 148 10.21 -13.49 -9.32
CA ASN A 148 11.63 -13.48 -9.64
C ASN A 148 12.45 -13.37 -8.35
N TRP A 149 13.05 -14.48 -7.91
CA TRP A 149 13.74 -14.55 -6.63
C TRP A 149 15.02 -13.72 -6.58
N ASP A 150 15.84 -13.76 -7.64
CA ASP A 150 17.10 -13.01 -7.71
C ASP A 150 16.91 -11.51 -7.45
N GLU A 151 15.81 -10.97 -7.98
CA GLU A 151 15.48 -9.55 -7.82
C GLU A 151 15.07 -9.17 -6.39
N ILE A 152 14.50 -10.10 -5.62
CA ILE A 152 13.90 -9.78 -4.31
C ILE A 152 14.63 -10.36 -3.11
N ARG A 153 15.48 -11.38 -3.28
CA ARG A 153 16.07 -12.14 -2.17
C ARG A 153 16.82 -11.28 -1.16
N ASP A 154 17.47 -10.22 -1.64
CA ASP A 154 18.27 -9.29 -0.85
C ASP A 154 17.48 -8.05 -0.38
N ARG A 155 16.23 -7.89 -0.83
CA ARG A 155 15.34 -6.78 -0.42
C ARG A 155 14.70 -7.07 0.94
N LYS A 156 15.51 -7.28 1.98
CA LYS A 156 15.01 -7.62 3.32
C LYS A 156 14.43 -6.39 4.03
N PRO A 157 13.26 -6.50 4.69
CA PRO A 157 12.32 -7.64 4.64
C PRO A 157 11.56 -7.66 3.29
N ILE A 158 11.36 -8.86 2.73
CA ILE A 158 10.76 -9.06 1.39
C ILE A 158 9.26 -8.82 1.47
N ALA A 159 8.76 -7.78 0.81
CA ALA A 159 7.33 -7.44 0.86
C ALA A 159 6.54 -7.81 -0.42
N ALA A 160 7.22 -8.12 -1.53
CA ALA A 160 6.55 -8.38 -2.81
C ALA A 160 5.60 -9.60 -2.75
N ILE A 161 5.96 -10.65 -2.02
CA ILE A 161 5.11 -11.84 -1.87
C ILE A 161 3.81 -11.49 -1.12
N ARG A 162 3.90 -10.71 -0.03
CA ARG A 162 2.75 -10.17 0.70
C ARG A 162 1.83 -9.33 -0.21
N HIS A 163 2.40 -8.48 -1.05
CA HIS A 163 1.65 -7.67 -2.02
C HIS A 163 0.81 -8.57 -2.92
N GLU A 164 1.44 -9.55 -3.59
CA GLU A 164 0.72 -10.42 -4.53
C GLU A 164 -0.30 -11.34 -3.84
N LEU A 165 0.00 -11.85 -2.64
CA LEU A 165 -0.95 -12.63 -1.85
C LEU A 165 -2.18 -11.81 -1.43
N THR A 166 -2.04 -10.49 -1.28
CA THR A 166 -3.16 -9.60 -1.03
C THR A 166 -4.15 -9.63 -2.19
N HIS A 167 -3.69 -9.65 -3.43
CA HIS A 167 -4.57 -9.77 -4.59
C HIS A 167 -5.31 -11.13 -4.64
N VAL A 168 -4.65 -12.23 -4.25
CA VAL A 168 -5.29 -13.56 -4.15
C VAL A 168 -6.46 -13.52 -3.16
N VAL A 169 -6.23 -12.99 -1.95
CA VAL A 169 -7.27 -12.90 -0.92
C VAL A 169 -8.36 -11.90 -1.32
N THR A 170 -7.99 -10.77 -1.92
CA THR A 170 -8.95 -9.81 -2.50
C THR A 170 -9.90 -10.49 -3.47
N LEU A 171 -9.39 -11.29 -4.43
CA LEU A 171 -10.21 -11.94 -5.45
C LEU A 171 -11.25 -12.90 -4.85
N GLU A 172 -10.91 -13.60 -3.77
CA GLU A 172 -11.88 -14.44 -3.05
C GLU A 172 -12.86 -13.62 -2.19
N ALA A 173 -12.37 -12.54 -1.56
CA ALA A 173 -13.15 -11.68 -0.68
C ALA A 173 -14.16 -10.80 -1.45
N CYS A 174 -13.87 -10.38 -2.68
CA CYS A 174 -14.79 -9.59 -3.49
C CYS A 174 -15.82 -10.44 -4.25
N ALA A 175 -15.59 -11.74 -4.43
CA ALA A 175 -16.45 -12.58 -5.26
C ALA A 175 -17.91 -12.64 -4.73
N PRO A 176 -18.93 -12.57 -5.60
CA PRO A 176 -18.85 -12.52 -7.06
C PRO A 176 -18.73 -11.10 -7.65
N ARG A 177 -18.61 -10.07 -6.82
CA ARG A 177 -18.70 -8.65 -7.20
C ARG A 177 -17.34 -7.96 -7.30
N CYS A 178 -16.34 -8.66 -7.84
CA CYS A 178 -15.01 -8.11 -8.04
C CYS A 178 -14.98 -6.96 -9.08
N ASP A 179 -16.04 -6.83 -9.89
CA ASP A 179 -16.29 -5.68 -10.76
C ASP A 179 -16.39 -4.35 -10.00
N LEU A 180 -16.71 -4.40 -8.70
CA LEU A 180 -16.88 -3.22 -7.86
C LEU A 180 -15.59 -2.77 -7.17
N VAL A 181 -14.49 -3.53 -7.27
CA VAL A 181 -13.21 -3.19 -6.63
C VAL A 181 -12.42 -2.23 -7.53
N PRO A 182 -12.23 -0.96 -7.12
CA PRO A 182 -11.40 -0.04 -7.87
C PRO A 182 -9.93 -0.46 -7.82
N ALA A 183 -9.18 -0.19 -8.89
CA ALA A 183 -7.75 -0.50 -8.96
C ALA A 183 -6.95 0.19 -7.84
N TRP A 184 -7.23 1.47 -7.54
CA TRP A 184 -6.59 2.14 -6.40
C TRP A 184 -6.87 1.45 -5.07
N PHE A 185 -8.05 0.87 -4.87
CA PHE A 185 -8.36 0.17 -3.63
C PHE A 185 -7.58 -1.15 -3.57
N ASN A 186 -7.62 -1.95 -4.63
CA ASN A 186 -6.89 -3.23 -4.71
C ASN A 186 -5.36 -3.06 -4.51
N GLU A 187 -4.76 -2.10 -5.22
CA GLU A 187 -3.31 -1.86 -5.21
C GLU A 187 -2.86 -1.12 -3.96
N GLY A 188 -3.68 -0.20 -3.45
CA GLY A 188 -3.43 0.48 -2.19
C GLY A 188 -3.49 -0.49 -1.00
N GLU A 189 -4.41 -1.46 -0.98
CA GLU A 189 -4.47 -2.48 0.07
C GLU A 189 -3.20 -3.33 0.05
N ALA A 190 -2.78 -3.77 -1.14
CA ALA A 190 -1.56 -4.54 -1.30
C ALA A 190 -0.32 -3.76 -0.85
N ARG A 191 -0.22 -2.47 -1.21
CA ARG A 191 0.84 -1.58 -0.72
C ARG A 191 0.77 -1.35 0.80
N LEU A 192 -0.41 -1.25 1.40
CA LEU A 192 -0.51 -1.19 2.87
C LEU A 192 -0.09 -2.49 3.53
N GLN A 193 -0.42 -3.65 2.94
CA GLN A 193 0.02 -4.94 3.46
C GLN A 193 1.54 -5.06 3.45
N GLU A 194 2.24 -4.51 2.46
CA GLU A 194 3.72 -4.43 2.47
C GLU A 194 4.25 -3.76 3.75
N THR A 195 3.56 -2.73 4.27
CA THR A 195 4.00 -2.00 5.47
C THR A 195 3.98 -2.85 6.74
N THR A 196 3.27 -3.99 6.72
CA THR A 196 3.19 -4.94 7.84
C THR A 196 4.32 -5.96 7.83
N VAL A 197 5.06 -6.08 6.71
CA VAL A 197 6.18 -7.01 6.56
C VAL A 197 7.46 -6.37 7.05
N GLY A 198 7.50 -6.07 8.35
CA GLY A 198 8.63 -5.43 9.00
C GLY A 198 8.95 -4.02 8.48
N ALA A 199 9.46 -3.21 9.39
CA ALA A 199 10.09 -1.93 9.12
C ALA A 199 9.12 -0.76 8.82
N GLU A 200 8.91 0.06 9.86
CA GLU A 200 8.04 1.24 9.90
C GLU A 200 8.29 2.26 8.79
N TRP A 201 9.47 2.21 8.15
CA TRP A 201 9.83 3.11 7.06
C TRP A 201 8.87 3.04 5.87
N ARG A 202 8.27 1.87 5.59
CA ARG A 202 7.31 1.76 4.47
C ARG A 202 6.07 2.60 4.74
N LEU A 203 5.55 2.56 5.96
CA LEU A 203 4.40 3.37 6.35
C LEU A 203 4.76 4.87 6.40
N VAL A 204 5.97 5.20 6.85
CA VAL A 204 6.49 6.57 6.76
C VAL A 204 6.49 7.04 5.30
N ARG A 205 6.98 6.22 4.35
CA ARG A 205 6.93 6.56 2.93
C ARG A 205 5.52 6.77 2.42
N VAL A 206 4.57 5.86 2.71
CA VAL A 206 3.14 6.03 2.34
C VAL A 206 2.62 7.41 2.76
N ARG A 207 2.78 7.78 4.03
CA ARG A 207 2.22 9.01 4.58
C ARG A 207 2.90 10.26 4.03
N TYR A 208 4.23 10.28 4.03
CA TYR A 208 5.00 11.48 3.72
C TYR A 208 5.22 11.67 2.21
N GLU A 209 5.25 10.59 1.40
CA GLU A 209 5.28 10.70 -0.06
C GLU A 209 3.92 11.17 -0.60
N ALA A 210 2.79 10.74 -0.02
CA ALA A 210 1.48 11.32 -0.35
C ALA A 210 1.37 12.81 0.04
N ALA A 211 1.93 13.21 1.20
CA ALA A 211 2.02 14.62 1.57
C ALA A 211 2.94 15.42 0.62
N SER A 212 3.98 14.80 0.09
CA SER A 212 4.84 15.39 -0.93
C SER A 212 4.10 15.60 -2.25
N MET A 213 3.29 14.62 -2.67
CA MET A 213 2.41 14.76 -3.83
C MET A 213 1.42 15.92 -3.65
N LEU A 214 0.86 16.08 -2.45
CA LEU A 214 0.01 17.23 -2.13
C LEU A 214 0.76 18.56 -2.27
N ALA A 215 1.96 18.66 -1.70
CA ALA A 215 2.77 19.89 -1.75
C ALA A 215 3.18 20.28 -3.18
N THR A 216 3.33 19.29 -4.06
CA THR A 216 3.67 19.48 -5.49
C THR A 216 2.43 19.54 -6.40
N ALA A 217 1.21 19.44 -5.84
CA ALA A 217 -0.05 19.35 -6.59
C ALA A 217 -0.07 18.21 -7.64
N THR A 218 0.49 17.05 -7.27
CA THR A 218 0.58 15.85 -8.13
C THR A 218 -0.28 14.67 -7.65
N LEU A 219 -1.16 14.87 -6.65
CA LEU A 219 -2.18 13.88 -6.28
C LEU A 219 -3.11 13.57 -7.47
N LEU A 220 -3.47 12.30 -7.61
CA LEU A 220 -4.36 11.82 -8.65
C LEU A 220 -5.79 11.66 -8.11
N PRO A 221 -6.81 12.21 -8.77
CA PRO A 221 -8.18 11.94 -8.35
C PRO A 221 -8.46 10.43 -8.31
N LEU A 222 -8.99 9.89 -7.20
CA LEU A 222 -9.25 8.44 -7.10
C LEU A 222 -10.15 7.90 -8.22
N THR A 223 -10.98 8.75 -8.82
CA THR A 223 -11.82 8.42 -9.99
C THR A 223 -11.02 8.17 -11.26
N THR A 224 -9.80 8.70 -11.39
CA THR A 224 -8.89 8.42 -12.51
C THR A 224 -8.03 7.19 -12.27
N LEU A 225 -8.21 6.49 -11.15
CA LEU A 225 -7.52 5.26 -10.78
C LEU A 225 -8.51 4.11 -10.53
N TRP A 226 -9.67 4.16 -11.20
CA TRP A 226 -10.77 3.23 -10.92
C TRP A 226 -10.59 1.87 -11.57
N THR A 227 -10.17 1.82 -12.82
CA THR A 227 -9.98 0.58 -13.59
C THR A 227 -8.50 0.22 -13.70
N GLN A 228 -8.18 -1.06 -13.93
CA GLN A 228 -6.79 -1.47 -14.14
C GLN A 228 -6.14 -0.76 -15.35
N ALA A 229 -6.91 -0.50 -16.41
CA ALA A 229 -6.41 0.23 -17.58
C ALA A 229 -6.03 1.68 -17.22
N GLN A 230 -6.84 2.35 -16.42
CA GLN A 230 -6.53 3.69 -15.90
C GLN A 230 -5.32 3.66 -14.96
N TRP A 231 -5.25 2.67 -14.08
CA TRP A 231 -4.09 2.46 -13.21
C TRP A 231 -2.81 2.32 -14.03
N ASN A 232 -2.80 1.43 -15.01
CA ASN A 232 -1.64 1.12 -15.85
C ASN A 232 -1.25 2.25 -16.82
N ALA A 233 -2.13 3.24 -17.04
CA ALA A 233 -1.82 4.42 -17.86
C ALA A 233 -0.75 5.33 -17.22
N TYR A 234 -0.54 5.22 -15.91
CA TYR A 234 0.50 5.94 -15.18
C TYR A 234 1.75 5.06 -14.99
N GLY A 235 2.84 5.42 -15.66
CA GLY A 235 4.17 4.79 -15.54
C GLY A 235 5.21 5.73 -14.92
N ASP A 236 6.49 5.33 -15.00
CA ASP A 236 7.64 6.08 -14.46
C ASP A 236 7.46 6.42 -12.96
N TRP A 237 7.93 7.58 -12.50
CA TRP A 237 7.70 8.08 -11.15
C TRP A 237 6.24 8.00 -10.71
N MET A 238 5.29 8.31 -11.60
CA MET A 238 3.88 8.25 -11.26
C MET A 238 3.34 6.84 -11.12
N GLY A 239 3.97 5.89 -11.81
CA GLY A 239 3.79 4.46 -11.61
C GLY A 239 4.13 4.03 -10.18
N TYR A 240 5.12 4.64 -9.53
CA TYR A 240 5.49 4.36 -8.15
C TYR A 240 4.59 5.10 -7.13
N TYR A 241 4.44 6.41 -7.29
CA TYR A 241 3.79 7.27 -6.28
C TYR A 241 2.27 7.08 -6.16
N LYS A 242 1.59 6.63 -7.23
CA LYS A 242 0.15 6.29 -7.16
C LYS A 242 -0.15 5.20 -6.13
N TYR A 243 0.77 4.28 -5.88
CA TYR A 243 0.62 3.26 -4.82
C TYR A 243 0.64 3.90 -3.42
N GLN A 244 1.45 4.94 -3.22
CA GLN A 244 1.57 5.64 -1.94
C GLN A 244 0.31 6.45 -1.63
N GLU A 245 -0.19 7.18 -2.62
CA GLU A 245 -1.47 7.88 -2.53
C GLU A 245 -2.63 6.92 -2.25
N ALA A 246 -2.73 5.83 -3.01
CA ALA A 246 -3.77 4.82 -2.85
C ALA A 246 -3.75 4.19 -1.44
N ALA A 247 -2.56 3.80 -0.97
CA ALA A 247 -2.37 3.27 0.37
C ALA A 247 -2.73 4.30 1.46
N ARG A 248 -2.36 5.57 1.28
CA ARG A 248 -2.74 6.64 2.22
C ARG A 248 -4.25 6.88 2.25
N ALA A 249 -4.93 6.84 1.11
CA ALA A 249 -6.39 6.95 1.05
C ALA A 249 -7.08 5.83 1.85
N ILE A 250 -6.57 4.60 1.74
CA ILE A 250 -7.11 3.46 2.49
C ILE A 250 -6.82 3.59 3.98
N GLU A 251 -5.64 4.03 4.37
CA GLU A 251 -5.33 4.28 5.79
C GLU A 251 -6.35 5.24 6.41
N LEU A 252 -6.68 6.31 5.69
CA LEU A 252 -7.70 7.28 6.09
C LEU A 252 -9.12 6.69 6.11
N ILE A 253 -9.45 5.76 5.21
CA ILE A 253 -10.72 5.00 5.27
C ILE A 253 -10.76 4.11 6.52
N LYS A 254 -9.65 3.43 6.84
CA LYS A 254 -9.54 2.59 8.03
C LYS A 254 -9.68 3.41 9.31
N GLU A 255 -9.14 4.63 9.36
CA GLU A 255 -9.34 5.57 10.47
C GLU A 255 -10.83 5.92 10.68
N ASP A 256 -11.59 6.15 9.59
CA ASP A 256 -13.01 6.51 9.68
C ASP A 256 -13.91 5.33 10.05
N VAL A 257 -13.60 4.13 9.54
CA VAL A 257 -14.46 2.94 9.71
C VAL A 257 -14.07 2.09 10.94
N GLY A 258 -12.80 2.14 11.34
CA GLY A 258 -12.24 1.43 12.48
C GLY A 258 -11.50 0.12 12.12
N PRO A 259 -11.11 -0.68 13.14
CA PRO A 259 -10.14 -1.78 13.01
C PRO A 259 -10.54 -2.93 12.08
N ASP A 260 -11.82 -3.01 11.70
CA ASP A 260 -12.36 -4.04 10.82
C ASP A 260 -12.82 -3.48 9.46
N ALA A 261 -12.27 -2.34 9.04
CA ALA A 261 -12.72 -1.65 7.83
C ALA A 261 -12.68 -2.56 6.59
N ILE A 262 -11.56 -3.23 6.34
CA ILE A 262 -11.34 -4.04 5.15
C ILE A 262 -12.37 -5.18 5.02
N PRO A 263 -12.52 -6.08 5.99
CA PRO A 263 -13.54 -7.13 5.90
C PRO A 263 -14.97 -6.59 5.78
N LYS A 264 -15.29 -5.48 6.45
CA LYS A 264 -16.62 -4.85 6.38
C LYS A 264 -16.90 -4.25 5.00
N ILE A 265 -15.91 -3.59 4.39
CA ILE A 265 -16.02 -3.03 3.05
C ILE A 265 -16.24 -4.16 2.04
N TYR A 266 -15.41 -5.21 2.04
CA TYR A 266 -15.62 -6.35 1.14
C TYR A 266 -16.96 -7.07 1.36
N ALA A 267 -17.45 -7.15 2.61
CA ALA A 267 -18.77 -7.71 2.88
C ALA A 267 -19.90 -6.89 2.23
N ARG A 268 -19.82 -5.56 2.28
CA ARG A 268 -20.74 -4.65 1.59
C ARG A 268 -20.64 -4.79 0.07
N MET A 269 -19.42 -4.93 -0.45
CA MET A 269 -19.19 -5.09 -1.89
C MET A 269 -19.76 -6.38 -2.45
N ARG A 270 -19.62 -7.49 -1.72
CA ARG A 270 -20.30 -8.75 -2.06
C ARG A 270 -21.82 -8.58 -2.09
N ALA A 271 -22.37 -7.70 -1.25
CA ALA A 271 -23.80 -7.37 -1.24
C ALA A 271 -24.22 -6.35 -2.33
N GLY A 272 -23.27 -5.80 -3.10
CA GLY A 272 -23.51 -4.94 -4.26
C GLY A 272 -23.20 -3.46 -4.07
N ASP A 273 -22.68 -3.04 -2.92
CA ASP A 273 -22.19 -1.68 -2.71
C ASP A 273 -20.82 -1.48 -3.41
N ASP A 274 -20.60 -0.34 -4.06
CA ASP A 274 -19.24 0.06 -4.44
C ASP A 274 -18.49 0.64 -3.22
N VAL A 275 -17.19 0.91 -3.36
CA VAL A 275 -16.38 1.48 -2.27
C VAL A 275 -16.99 2.78 -1.70
N PRO A 276 -17.43 3.76 -2.52
CA PRO A 276 -18.12 4.96 -2.02
C PRO A 276 -19.34 4.67 -1.14
N ARG A 277 -20.22 3.75 -1.55
CA ARG A 277 -21.42 3.38 -0.77
C ARG A 277 -21.05 2.61 0.49
N ALA A 278 -20.11 1.66 0.39
CA ALA A 278 -19.63 0.90 1.54
C ALA A 278 -19.00 1.84 2.59
N TYR A 279 -18.12 2.74 2.17
CA TYR A 279 -17.54 3.76 3.04
C TYR A 279 -18.63 4.60 3.72
N ALA A 280 -19.59 5.10 2.95
CA ALA A 280 -20.62 5.97 3.51
C ALA A 280 -21.50 5.28 4.54
N ALA A 281 -21.86 4.02 4.26
CA ALA A 281 -22.68 3.23 5.16
C ALA A 281 -21.94 2.75 6.41
N LEU A 282 -20.59 2.65 6.36
CA LEU A 282 -19.77 2.19 7.48
C LEU A 282 -19.23 3.33 8.35
N SER A 283 -18.91 4.48 7.76
CA SER A 283 -18.38 5.66 8.47
C SER A 283 -19.46 6.66 8.88
N GLY A 284 -20.65 6.60 8.26
CA GLY A 284 -21.69 7.62 8.40
C GLY A 284 -21.38 8.95 7.68
N ARG A 285 -20.30 9.01 6.89
CA ARG A 285 -19.86 10.20 6.14
C ARG A 285 -20.10 10.04 4.65
N SER A 286 -20.42 11.11 3.93
CA SER A 286 -20.55 11.00 2.46
C SER A 286 -19.19 10.78 1.79
N TRP A 287 -19.17 10.06 0.67
CA TRP A 287 -17.96 9.91 -0.15
C TRP A 287 -17.42 11.25 -0.65
N ALA A 288 -18.32 12.18 -1.00
CA ALA A 288 -17.93 13.53 -1.40
C ALA A 288 -17.20 14.29 -0.28
N SER A 289 -17.61 14.12 0.99
CA SER A 289 -16.90 14.68 2.13
C SER A 289 -15.54 14.03 2.36
N PHE A 290 -15.41 12.73 2.10
CA PHE A 290 -14.13 12.04 2.16
C PHE A 290 -13.14 12.59 1.12
N VAL A 291 -13.53 12.56 -0.16
CA VAL A 291 -12.67 13.03 -1.25
C VAL A 291 -12.37 14.53 -1.12
N GLY A 292 -13.38 15.35 -0.84
CA GLY A 292 -13.20 16.80 -0.66
C GLY A 292 -12.37 17.19 0.58
N GLY A 293 -12.20 16.27 1.53
CA GLY A 293 -11.37 16.47 2.72
C GLY A 293 -10.01 15.76 2.66
N LEU A 294 -9.71 15.04 1.57
CA LEU A 294 -8.54 14.16 1.47
C LEU A 294 -7.23 14.94 1.67
N ASP A 295 -7.05 16.04 0.95
CA ASP A 295 -5.86 16.90 1.02
C ASP A 295 -5.59 17.40 2.45
N ALA A 296 -6.63 17.91 3.12
CA ALA A 296 -6.52 18.40 4.49
C ALA A 296 -6.10 17.29 5.47
N ARG A 297 -6.58 16.06 5.27
CA ARG A 297 -6.22 14.90 6.10
C ARG A 297 -4.84 14.35 5.80
N ILE A 298 -4.39 14.42 4.55
CA ILE A 298 -3.01 14.12 4.16
C ILE A 298 -2.08 15.13 4.84
N ALA A 299 -2.37 16.42 4.73
CA ALA A 299 -1.59 17.49 5.37
C ALA A 299 -1.55 17.36 6.90
N ALA A 300 -2.68 17.02 7.55
CA ALA A 300 -2.75 16.81 8.99
C ALA A 300 -1.97 15.56 9.47
N GLY A 301 -1.64 14.64 8.57
CA GLY A 301 -0.87 13.43 8.87
C GLY A 301 0.63 13.65 8.97
N VAL A 302 1.13 14.85 8.69
CA VAL A 302 2.56 15.20 8.74
C VAL A 302 2.79 16.46 9.58
N ALA A 303 3.99 16.58 10.16
CA ALA A 303 4.30 17.68 11.09
C ALA A 303 4.39 19.06 10.42
N ALA A 304 4.74 19.10 9.13
CA ALA A 304 4.87 20.31 8.32
C ALA A 304 4.66 19.96 6.84
N PRO A 305 4.26 20.91 5.97
CA PRO A 305 4.06 20.66 4.53
C PRO A 305 5.32 20.22 3.78
N ARG A 306 6.49 20.54 4.34
CA ARG A 306 7.82 20.22 3.81
C ARG A 306 8.76 19.96 4.97
N GLY A 307 9.60 18.94 4.87
CA GLY A 307 10.51 18.59 5.96
C GLY A 307 11.37 17.36 5.71
N ILE A 308 12.00 16.90 6.79
CA ILE A 308 12.71 15.63 6.86
C ILE A 308 12.06 14.81 7.96
N VAL A 309 11.66 13.58 7.65
CA VAL A 309 11.26 12.59 8.66
C VAL A 309 12.29 11.48 8.71
N THR A 310 12.53 10.95 9.90
CA THR A 310 13.48 9.85 10.13
C THR A 310 12.81 8.68 10.81
N VAL A 311 13.30 7.47 10.55
CA VAL A 311 12.76 6.23 11.10
C VAL A 311 13.89 5.23 11.37
N ALA A 312 13.80 4.55 12.51
CA ALA A 312 14.77 3.55 12.95
C ALA A 312 14.03 2.29 13.46
N PRO A 313 14.48 1.07 13.11
CA PRO A 313 15.58 0.78 12.19
C PRO A 313 15.26 1.23 10.76
N GLY A 314 16.30 1.48 9.98
CA GLY A 314 16.21 1.84 8.57
C GLY A 314 15.81 0.68 7.66
N ALA A 315 15.84 0.93 6.36
CA ALA A 315 15.27 0.03 5.36
C ALA A 315 15.93 -1.36 5.27
N ASP A 316 17.21 -1.46 5.60
CA ASP A 316 17.98 -2.71 5.64
C ASP A 316 17.81 -3.48 6.97
N GLY A 317 16.90 -3.04 7.83
CA GLY A 317 16.70 -3.60 9.17
C GLY A 317 17.69 -3.08 10.22
N THR A 318 18.57 -2.16 9.84
CA THR A 318 19.57 -1.54 10.70
C THR A 318 19.65 -0.02 10.48
N GLY A 319 20.47 0.67 11.25
CA GLY A 319 20.76 2.08 11.01
C GLY A 319 19.56 3.02 11.16
N LEU A 320 19.53 4.05 10.31
CA LEU A 320 18.49 5.09 10.27
C LEU A 320 18.10 5.37 8.82
N SER A 321 16.81 5.40 8.51
CA SER A 321 16.32 5.94 7.24
C SER A 321 15.80 7.35 7.40
N TYR A 322 15.90 8.15 6.34
CA TYR A 322 15.33 9.48 6.28
C TYR A 322 14.57 9.69 4.96
N LEU A 323 13.57 10.56 5.00
CA LEU A 323 12.79 10.96 3.84
C LEU A 323 12.70 12.49 3.83
N LEU A 324 13.21 13.08 2.75
CA LEU A 324 12.90 14.45 2.37
C LEU A 324 11.53 14.43 1.68
N TYR A 325 10.65 15.35 2.05
CA TYR A 325 9.29 15.40 1.49
C TYR A 325 8.79 16.83 1.38
N GLY A 326 7.91 17.07 0.41
CA GLY A 326 7.27 18.36 0.15
C GLY A 326 8.21 19.42 -0.45
N PHE A 327 9.35 19.01 -0.98
CA PHE A 327 10.24 19.91 -1.71
C PHE A 327 9.64 20.23 -3.09
N PRO A 328 10.01 21.37 -3.73
CA PRO A 328 9.59 21.63 -5.10
C PRO A 328 10.01 20.48 -6.02
N ALA A 329 9.18 20.18 -7.02
CA ALA A 329 9.43 19.12 -7.99
C ALA A 329 10.84 19.27 -8.60
N GLU A 330 11.60 18.18 -8.60
CA GLU A 330 12.95 18.11 -9.19
C GLU A 330 13.95 19.15 -8.64
N ALA A 331 13.70 19.67 -7.43
CA ALA A 331 14.61 20.60 -6.79
C ALA A 331 15.96 19.93 -6.47
N ASN A 332 17.05 20.65 -6.74
CA ASN A 332 18.36 20.32 -6.20
C ASN A 332 18.42 20.79 -4.74
N VAL A 333 18.69 19.85 -3.85
CA VAL A 333 18.75 20.03 -2.41
C VAL A 333 20.18 19.76 -1.95
N THR A 334 20.77 20.74 -1.26
CA THR A 334 22.01 20.54 -0.51
C THR A 334 21.67 19.76 0.76
N LEU A 335 21.98 18.47 0.77
CA LEU A 335 21.82 17.60 1.93
C LEU A 335 23.13 17.55 2.72
N ARG A 336 23.08 17.86 4.00
CA ARG A 336 24.22 17.73 4.91
C ARG A 336 23.88 16.81 6.08
N ILE A 337 24.73 15.82 6.30
CA ILE A 337 24.62 14.83 7.37
C ILE A 337 25.82 15.02 8.28
N ARG A 338 25.57 15.34 9.55
CA ARG A 338 26.60 15.59 10.55
C ARG A 338 26.42 14.73 11.79
N SER A 339 27.52 14.23 12.33
CA SER A 339 27.66 13.66 13.68
C SER A 339 28.99 14.12 14.28
N HIS A 340 29.41 13.54 15.40
CA HIS A 340 30.73 13.81 15.97
C HIS A 340 31.90 13.33 15.09
N ALA A 341 31.69 12.32 14.25
CA ALA A 341 32.72 11.69 13.42
C ALA A 341 32.49 11.84 11.90
N VAL A 342 31.36 12.43 11.50
CA VAL A 342 30.95 12.57 10.10
C VAL A 342 30.49 14.00 9.85
N ASP A 343 30.95 14.60 8.76
CA ASP A 343 30.38 15.85 8.24
C ASP A 343 30.42 15.78 6.71
N GLN A 344 29.30 15.36 6.12
CA GLN A 344 29.18 15.16 4.68
C GLN A 344 28.13 16.09 4.12
N THR A 345 28.42 16.66 2.95
CA THR A 345 27.50 17.52 2.20
C THR A 345 27.45 17.03 0.76
N GLN A 346 26.25 16.89 0.21
CA GLN A 346 26.03 16.46 -1.16
C GLN A 346 24.83 17.20 -1.77
N GLU A 347 24.86 17.40 -3.08
CA GLU A 347 23.69 17.83 -3.85
C GLU A 347 22.90 16.60 -4.28
N VAL A 348 21.60 16.61 -4.00
CA VAL A 348 20.66 15.55 -4.39
C VAL A 348 19.44 16.15 -5.07
N ALA A 349 18.97 15.51 -6.14
CA ALA A 349 17.69 15.87 -6.76
C ALA A 349 16.56 15.10 -6.08
N VAL A 350 15.49 15.79 -5.69
CA VAL A 350 14.24 15.12 -5.29
C VAL A 350 13.45 14.68 -6.53
N SER A 351 12.52 13.74 -6.36
CA SER A 351 11.66 13.28 -7.44
C SER A 351 10.76 14.41 -8.01
N PRO A 352 10.07 14.19 -9.14
CA PRO A 352 9.01 15.09 -9.61
C PRO A 352 7.88 15.31 -8.58
N GLN A 353 7.69 14.38 -7.64
CA GLN A 353 6.73 14.50 -6.54
C GLN A 353 7.35 15.14 -5.28
N GLY A 354 8.59 15.64 -5.35
CA GLY A 354 9.20 16.44 -4.30
C GLY A 354 9.79 15.66 -3.13
N ALA A 355 10.08 14.36 -3.31
CA ALA A 355 10.56 13.49 -2.25
C ALA A 355 11.86 12.74 -2.62
N LEU A 356 12.65 12.43 -1.60
CA LEU A 356 13.87 11.60 -1.70
C LEU A 356 14.01 10.76 -0.43
N PHE A 357 14.10 9.45 -0.60
CA PHE A 357 14.34 8.51 0.50
C PHE A 357 15.82 8.10 0.53
N GLY A 358 16.41 8.10 1.71
CA GLY A 358 17.80 7.70 1.91
C GLY A 358 18.03 7.03 3.26
N SER A 359 19.28 6.63 3.50
CA SER A 359 19.70 5.96 4.72
C SER A 359 21.04 6.48 5.24
N ILE A 360 21.18 6.44 6.55
CA ILE A 360 22.46 6.44 7.25
C ILE A 360 22.71 4.97 7.61
N ASP A 361 23.36 4.28 6.68
CA ASP A 361 23.57 2.82 6.68
C ASP A 361 24.70 2.36 7.62
N ASN A 362 25.06 1.09 7.53
CA ASN A 362 26.08 0.48 8.39
C ASN A 362 27.53 0.98 8.16
N THR A 363 27.80 1.76 7.11
CA THR A 363 29.09 2.42 6.91
C THR A 363 29.29 3.61 7.85
N TYR A 364 28.20 4.16 8.38
CA TYR A 364 28.24 5.26 9.34
C TYR A 364 28.32 4.74 10.79
N PRO A 365 29.13 5.38 11.66
CA PRO A 365 29.18 5.06 13.08
C PRO A 365 27.81 5.07 13.76
N GLN A 366 27.70 4.40 14.91
CA GLN A 366 26.59 4.66 15.80
C GLN A 366 26.71 6.07 16.39
N GLY A 367 25.60 6.80 16.51
CA GLY A 367 25.62 8.13 17.11
C GLY A 367 24.36 8.94 16.84
N GLU A 368 24.35 10.15 17.37
CA GLU A 368 23.39 11.18 17.01
C GLU A 368 23.81 11.86 15.71
N TYR A 369 22.86 11.96 14.79
CA TYR A 369 23.03 12.59 13.49
C TYR A 369 22.08 13.78 13.36
N THR A 370 22.61 14.91 12.90
CA THR A 370 21.81 16.02 12.40
C THR A 370 21.81 15.97 10.87
N ILE A 371 20.62 15.89 10.29
CA ILE A 371 20.40 15.94 8.84
C ILE A 371 19.78 17.29 8.52
N THR A 372 20.38 18.05 7.63
CA THR A 372 19.86 19.34 7.16
C THR A 372 19.69 19.33 5.64
N ALA A 373 18.63 19.96 5.16
CA ALA A 373 18.33 20.13 3.76
C ALA A 373 18.18 21.62 3.44
N ALA A 374 18.89 22.09 2.44
CA ALA A 374 18.84 23.48 1.98
C ALA A 374 18.54 23.57 0.48
N ILE A 375 17.92 24.69 0.07
CA ILE A 375 17.77 25.07 -1.33
C ILE A 375 18.51 26.39 -1.50
N GLY A 376 19.59 26.40 -2.26
CA GLY A 376 20.50 27.56 -2.31
C GLY A 376 21.10 27.84 -0.93
N ALA A 377 20.99 29.09 -0.45
CA ALA A 377 21.51 29.48 0.85
C ALA A 377 20.55 29.19 2.03
N ASP A 378 19.30 28.84 1.75
CA ASP A 378 18.25 28.73 2.76
C ASP A 378 18.16 27.31 3.29
N THR A 379 18.41 27.12 4.58
CA THR A 379 18.12 25.85 5.26
C THR A 379 16.60 25.71 5.40
N VAL A 380 16.05 24.72 4.70
CA VAL A 380 14.62 24.49 4.58
C VAL A 380 14.11 23.53 5.66
N ALA A 381 14.92 22.56 6.05
CA ALA A 381 14.57 21.58 7.06
C ALA A 381 15.81 21.06 7.79
N ALA A 382 15.63 20.70 9.05
CA ALA A 382 16.64 20.06 9.86
C ALA A 382 15.97 19.07 10.82
N VAL A 383 16.61 17.93 11.03
CA VAL A 383 16.16 16.90 11.99
C VAL A 383 17.37 16.31 12.69
N THR A 384 17.20 15.95 13.96
CA THR A 384 18.21 15.19 14.71
C THR A 384 17.63 13.83 15.05
N ALA A 385 18.40 12.77 14.82
CA ALA A 385 17.98 11.40 15.04
C ALA A 385 19.15 10.54 15.50
N VAL A 386 18.84 9.52 16.30
CA VAL A 386 19.85 8.61 16.85
C VAL A 386 19.88 7.35 16.00
N LYS A 387 21.03 7.07 15.39
CA LYS A 387 21.33 5.78 14.79
C LYS A 387 21.72 4.81 15.90
N ARG A 388 21.02 3.68 16.01
CA ARG A 388 21.34 2.57 16.94
C ARG A 388 21.76 1.35 16.12
N GLY A 389 22.89 0.72 16.45
CA GLY A 389 23.44 -0.41 15.68
C GLY A 389 24.23 -0.01 14.42
N GLY A 390 25.00 -0.95 13.88
CA GLY A 390 26.05 -0.74 12.86
C GLY A 390 27.45 -0.65 13.48
N ARG A 391 28.50 -0.93 12.68
CA ARG A 391 29.89 -1.14 13.16
C ARG A 391 30.38 0.06 14.01
N LEU A 392 30.94 -0.22 15.19
CA LEU A 392 31.81 0.75 15.89
C LEU A 392 33.01 0.99 14.96
N MET A 393 33.32 2.25 14.61
CA MET A 393 34.49 2.55 13.79
C MET A 393 35.73 1.88 14.41
N GLN A 394 36.25 0.88 13.72
CA GLN A 394 37.61 0.42 13.86
C GLN A 394 38.27 0.67 12.49
N GLU A 395 39.43 1.31 12.55
CA GLU A 395 40.14 2.01 11.49
C GLU A 395 40.20 1.28 10.13
N ASP A 396 40.12 2.11 9.09
CA ASP A 396 40.49 1.92 7.68
C ASP A 396 39.90 0.74 6.91
N PHE A 397 39.05 1.05 5.90
CA PHE A 397 39.07 0.43 4.57
C PHE A 397 38.12 1.19 3.62
N GLU A 398 38.68 1.81 2.57
CA GLU A 398 37.98 2.46 1.45
C GLU A 398 37.39 1.42 0.47
N PHE A 399 36.14 1.60 0.01
CA PHE A 399 35.66 1.19 -1.34
C PHE A 399 34.36 1.97 -1.73
N PRO A 400 34.06 2.13 -3.04
CA PRO A 400 33.20 3.19 -3.58
C PRO A 400 31.73 2.78 -3.82
N TYR A 401 30.89 3.81 -3.86
CA TYR A 401 29.45 3.85 -4.11
C TYR A 401 29.01 3.30 -5.48
N THR A 402 27.82 2.68 -5.52
CA THR A 402 26.99 2.56 -6.74
C THR A 402 25.53 2.95 -6.48
N SER A 403 25.04 3.81 -7.37
CA SER A 403 23.68 4.33 -7.54
C SER A 403 22.63 3.22 -7.75
N LEU A 404 21.47 3.35 -7.08
CA LEU A 404 20.28 2.52 -7.29
C LEU A 404 19.07 3.41 -7.57
N TYR A 405 18.88 3.75 -8.84
CA TYR A 405 17.57 4.00 -9.45
C TYR A 405 17.62 3.44 -10.88
N ARG A 406 16.72 2.51 -11.18
CA ARG A 406 16.19 2.26 -12.51
C ARG A 406 14.67 2.35 -12.43
#